data_AF-A0A173TWT7-F1
#
_entry.id   AF-A0A173TWT7-F1
#
_cell.length_a   1.000
_cell.length_b   1.000
_cell.length_c   1.000
_cell.angle_alpha   90.00
_cell.angle_beta   90.00
_cell.angle_gamma   90.00
#
_symmetry.space_group_name_H-M   'P 1'
#
loop_
_entity.id
_entity.type
_entity.pdbx_description
1 polymer ?
#
loop_
_entity_poly.entity_id
_entity_poly.type
_entity_poly.pdbx_seq_one_letter_code
_entity_poly.pdbx_strand_id
1 'polypeptide(L)'
;MDKVLTHSTKSYIKIFLVGTLVGGICRLADYFPADTLWSFSSIQTLLGFWIITNTIIVLLSASNICAGISSFLYMFGMTLSFYGLQAILEMFIPLFSGGFRFSLFVLFTVLSIPCAIAAFILYYWNKDCVFNSILYALPVGALIAETIAIFIYFQTHHTFLFQLLMDIVGAVVFLLMFWNRVKSRKIYIIALIISSLAFYFIFPW
;
A
#
# COMPACT_ATOMS: atom_id res chain seq x y z
N MET A 1 -19.67 7.52 2.05
CA MET A 1 -18.82 6.43 2.59
C MET A 1 -18.66 6.72 4.05
N ASP A 2 -19.21 5.88 4.91
CA ASP A 2 -19.24 6.15 6.34
C ASP A 2 -17.83 6.04 6.92
N LYS A 3 -17.51 6.96 7.84
CA LYS A 3 -16.20 7.00 8.49
C LYS A 3 -16.18 5.94 9.59
N VAL A 4 -15.43 4.87 9.37
CA VAL A 4 -15.35 3.71 10.28
C VAL A 4 -14.23 3.89 11.31
N LEU A 5 -13.15 4.57 10.94
CA LEU A 5 -12.00 4.82 11.81
C LEU A 5 -12.15 6.19 12.49
N THR A 6 -12.31 6.19 13.80
CA THR A 6 -12.42 7.41 14.62
C THR A 6 -11.14 7.64 15.40
N HIS A 7 -10.96 8.85 15.94
CA HIS A 7 -9.85 9.17 16.82
C HIS A 7 -10.06 8.56 18.22
N SER A 8 -10.03 7.23 18.29
CA SER A 8 -10.26 6.45 19.51
C SER A 8 -9.27 5.30 19.61
N THR A 9 -8.87 4.97 20.84
CA THR A 9 -7.97 3.85 21.13
C THR A 9 -8.52 2.53 20.57
N LYS A 10 -9.84 2.35 20.59
CA LYS A 10 -10.50 1.16 20.02
C LYS A 10 -10.27 1.04 18.52
N SER A 11 -10.39 2.13 17.76
CA SER A 11 -10.12 2.12 16.31
C SER A 11 -8.65 1.85 16.01
N TYR A 12 -7.73 2.41 16.80
CA TYR A 12 -6.29 2.19 16.66
C TYR A 12 -5.85 0.76 16.99
N ILE A 13 -6.40 0.15 18.03
CA ILE A 13 -6.14 -1.27 18.33
C ILE A 13 -6.67 -2.15 17.20
N LYS A 14 -7.88 -1.89 16.71
CA LYS A 14 -8.46 -2.66 15.60
C LYS A 14 -7.59 -2.60 14.35
N ILE A 15 -7.15 -1.40 13.94
CA ILE A 15 -6.34 -1.28 12.71
C ILE A 15 -4.96 -1.90 12.87
N PHE A 16 -4.35 -1.81 14.06
CA PHE A 16 -3.11 -2.50 14.37
C PHE A 16 -3.28 -4.03 14.24
N LEU A 17 -4.34 -4.60 14.83
CA LEU A 17 -4.65 -6.03 14.71
C LEU A 17 -4.92 -6.45 13.27
N VAL A 18 -5.63 -5.63 12.49
CA VAL A 18 -5.83 -5.87 11.05
C VAL A 18 -4.48 -5.87 10.32
N GLY A 19 -3.60 -4.91 10.60
CA GLY A 19 -2.24 -4.90 10.06
C GLY A 19 -1.46 -6.16 10.41
N THR A 20 -1.49 -6.59 11.68
CA THR A 20 -0.85 -7.83 12.14
C THR A 20 -1.41 -9.07 11.46
N LEU A 21 -2.72 -9.16 11.25
CA LEU A 21 -3.32 -10.28 10.51
C LEU A 21 -2.88 -10.28 9.05
N VAL A 22 -2.91 -9.12 8.39
CA VAL A 22 -2.50 -8.99 6.99
C VAL A 22 -1.03 -9.36 6.81
N GLY A 23 -0.12 -8.88 7.67
CA GLY A 23 1.30 -9.23 7.56
C GLY A 23 1.57 -10.72 7.81
N GLY A 24 0.82 -11.35 8.72
CA GLY A 24 0.81 -12.80 8.88
C GLY A 24 0.36 -13.53 7.60
N ILE A 25 -0.74 -13.09 6.98
CA ILE A 25 -1.23 -13.66 5.72
C ILE A 25 -0.21 -13.48 4.60
N CYS A 26 0.39 -12.29 4.46
CA CYS A 26 1.44 -12.04 3.47
C CYS A 26 2.63 -12.97 3.66
N ARG A 27 3.01 -13.28 4.91
CA ARG A 27 4.09 -14.22 5.18
C ARG A 27 3.70 -15.66 4.89
N LEU A 28 2.45 -16.04 5.12
CA LEU A 28 1.92 -17.35 4.72
C LEU A 28 1.74 -17.45 3.20
N ALA A 29 1.60 -16.34 2.48
CA ALA A 29 1.54 -16.33 1.03
C ALA A 29 2.90 -16.68 0.40
N ASP A 30 4.02 -16.49 1.12
CA ASP A 30 5.36 -16.89 0.68
C ASP A 30 5.54 -18.40 0.51
N TYR A 31 4.61 -19.23 0.97
CA TYR A 31 4.61 -20.66 0.63
C TYR A 31 4.36 -20.91 -0.86
N PHE A 32 3.78 -19.94 -1.58
CA PHE A 32 3.65 -19.99 -3.02
C PHE A 32 4.89 -19.34 -3.66
N PRO A 33 5.75 -20.11 -4.33
CA PRO A 33 7.06 -19.64 -4.76
C PRO A 33 6.99 -18.51 -5.81
N ALA A 34 7.99 -17.63 -5.74
CA ALA A 34 8.11 -16.44 -6.59
C ALA A 34 8.33 -16.76 -8.08
N ASP A 35 8.78 -17.98 -8.36
CA ASP A 35 9.17 -18.44 -9.70
C ASP A 35 7.95 -18.85 -10.55
N THR A 36 6.75 -18.73 -9.99
CA THR A 36 5.50 -19.07 -10.66
C THR A 36 4.84 -17.82 -11.22
N LEU A 37 4.07 -18.00 -12.30
CA LEU A 37 3.25 -16.94 -12.90
C LEU A 37 2.41 -16.19 -11.84
N TRP A 38 1.86 -16.94 -10.88
CA TRP A 38 1.02 -16.46 -9.80
C TRP A 38 1.79 -16.03 -8.55
N SER A 39 3.08 -15.72 -8.65
CA SER A 39 3.94 -15.30 -7.53
C SER A 39 3.18 -14.44 -6.50
N PHE A 40 2.95 -15.03 -5.33
CA PHE A 40 2.39 -14.35 -4.16
C PHE A 40 3.49 -14.00 -3.16
N SER A 41 4.75 -14.08 -3.59
CA SER A 41 5.87 -13.85 -2.69
C SER A 41 5.99 -12.38 -2.34
N SER A 42 6.20 -12.12 -1.04
CA SER A 42 6.50 -10.84 -0.44
C SER A 42 5.48 -9.75 -0.80
N ILE A 43 4.19 -10.06 -0.81
CA ILE A 43 3.12 -9.05 -1.03
C ILE A 43 3.27 -7.85 -0.09
N GLN A 44 3.75 -8.11 1.14
CA GLN A 44 4.04 -7.08 2.13
C GLN A 44 5.14 -6.09 1.70
N THR A 45 5.98 -6.40 0.72
CA THR A 45 7.02 -5.47 0.24
C THR A 45 6.61 -4.73 -1.04
N LEU A 46 5.43 -5.02 -1.59
CA LEU A 46 4.95 -4.43 -2.84
C LEU A 46 4.39 -3.02 -2.59
N LEU A 47 4.85 -2.05 -3.38
CA LEU A 47 4.45 -0.66 -3.25
C LEU A 47 2.94 -0.50 -3.51
N GLY A 48 2.39 -1.25 -4.45
CA GLY A 48 1.00 -1.13 -4.88
C GLY A 48 0.04 -1.60 -3.80
N PHE A 49 0.43 -2.65 -3.10
CA PHE A 49 -0.27 -3.12 -1.92
C PHE A 49 -0.30 -2.06 -0.81
N TRP A 50 0.81 -1.35 -0.59
CA TRP A 50 0.89 -0.27 0.40
C TRP A 50 0.03 0.92 0.00
N ILE A 51 0.06 1.31 -1.28
CA ILE A 51 -0.74 2.41 -1.80
C ILE A 51 -2.23 2.08 -1.65
N ILE A 52 -2.68 0.89 -2.02
CA ILE A 52 -4.09 0.50 -1.93
C ILE A 52 -4.58 0.52 -0.49
N THR A 53 -3.87 -0.17 0.39
CA THR A 53 -4.26 -0.31 1.80
C THR A 53 -4.26 1.03 2.53
N ASN A 54 -3.22 1.86 2.33
CA ASN A 54 -3.19 3.22 2.91
C ASN A 54 -4.27 4.13 2.33
N THR A 55 -4.55 4.04 1.03
CA THR A 55 -5.65 4.80 0.40
C THR A 55 -7.00 4.42 1.02
N ILE A 56 -7.26 3.12 1.24
CA ILE A 56 -8.46 2.62 1.92
C ILE A 56 -8.54 3.16 3.35
N ILE A 57 -7.44 3.11 4.11
CA ILE A 57 -7.37 3.64 5.48
C ILE A 57 -7.75 5.12 5.49
N VAL A 58 -7.14 5.94 4.63
CA VAL A 58 -7.43 7.39 4.55
C VAL A 58 -8.90 7.65 4.21
N LEU A 59 -9.51 6.83 3.33
CA LEU A 59 -10.92 6.95 2.99
C LEU A 59 -11.84 6.65 4.18
N LEU A 60 -11.48 5.65 4.99
CA LEU A 60 -12.23 5.21 6.18
C LEU A 60 -11.98 6.08 7.42
N SER A 61 -10.91 6.86 7.46
CA SER A 61 -10.56 7.75 8.57
C SER A 61 -11.48 8.95 8.71
N ALA A 62 -11.79 9.34 9.95
CA ALA A 62 -12.60 10.50 10.30
C ALA A 62 -11.81 11.82 10.41
N SER A 63 -10.48 11.75 10.51
CA SER A 63 -9.61 12.93 10.59
C SER A 63 -8.24 12.65 9.97
N ASN A 64 -7.49 13.72 9.69
CA ASN A 64 -6.11 13.67 9.21
C ASN A 64 -5.19 12.96 10.21
N ILE A 65 -5.30 13.29 11.50
CA ILE A 65 -4.56 12.63 12.58
C ILE A 65 -4.91 11.14 12.62
N CYS A 66 -6.20 10.81 12.52
CA CYS A 66 -6.66 9.42 12.49
C CYS A 66 -6.10 8.67 11.27
N ALA A 67 -6.06 9.28 10.08
CA ALA A 67 -5.49 8.69 8.87
C ALA A 67 -3.99 8.40 9.02
N GLY A 68 -3.23 9.38 9.53
CA GLY A 68 -1.79 9.21 9.76
C GLY A 68 -1.47 8.13 10.78
N ILE A 69 -2.08 8.19 11.97
CA ILE A 69 -1.85 7.20 13.04
C ILE A 69 -2.32 5.80 12.61
N SER A 70 -3.49 5.71 11.95
CA SER A 70 -4.00 4.41 11.50
C SER A 70 -3.12 3.79 10.42
N SER A 71 -2.61 4.59 9.48
CA SER A 71 -1.64 4.14 8.47
C SER A 71 -0.34 3.67 9.13
N PHE A 72 0.22 4.45 10.06
CA PHE A 72 1.41 4.03 10.82
C PHE A 72 1.22 2.69 11.51
N LEU A 73 0.15 2.56 12.31
CA LEU A 73 -0.12 1.36 13.09
C LEU A 73 -0.40 0.15 12.21
N TYR A 74 -1.09 0.34 11.09
CA TYR A 74 -1.34 -0.72 10.12
C TYR A 74 -0.02 -1.22 9.50
N MET A 75 0.79 -0.32 8.97
CA MET A 75 2.07 -0.63 8.32
C MET A 75 3.06 -1.26 9.31
N PHE A 76 3.12 -0.73 10.52
CA PHE A 76 3.95 -1.26 11.60
C PHE A 76 3.47 -2.64 12.04
N GLY A 77 2.18 -2.84 12.28
CA GLY A 77 1.61 -4.14 12.66
C GLY A 77 1.82 -5.21 11.60
N MET A 78 1.70 -4.82 10.32
CA MET A 78 2.00 -5.69 9.18
C MET A 78 3.47 -6.09 9.14
N THR A 79 4.39 -5.12 9.31
CA THR A 79 5.83 -5.38 9.33
C THR A 79 6.23 -6.28 10.52
N LEU A 80 5.66 -6.02 11.69
CA LEU A 80 5.90 -6.79 12.92
C LEU A 80 5.49 -8.25 12.75
N SER A 81 4.30 -8.50 12.21
CA SER A 81 3.82 -9.87 11.99
C SER A 81 4.55 -10.57 10.85
N PHE A 82 4.86 -9.88 9.75
CA PHE A 82 5.55 -10.48 8.60
C PHE A 82 6.93 -11.01 8.99
N TYR A 83 7.76 -10.18 9.65
CA TYR A 83 9.09 -10.58 10.09
C TYR A 83 9.08 -11.36 11.42
N GLY A 84 8.13 -11.10 12.31
CA GLY A 84 7.98 -11.87 13.55
C GLY A 84 7.57 -13.32 13.29
N LEU A 85 6.62 -13.52 12.37
CA LEU A 85 6.19 -14.87 11.97
C LEU A 85 7.29 -15.60 11.19
N GLN A 86 8.12 -14.89 10.41
CA GLN A 86 9.33 -15.46 9.82
C GLN A 86 10.23 -16.11 10.87
N ALA A 87 10.54 -15.42 11.97
CA ALA A 87 11.39 -15.96 13.04
C ALA A 87 10.78 -17.20 13.72
N ILE A 88 9.44 -17.27 13.81
CA ILE A 88 8.77 -18.42 14.39
C ILE A 88 8.75 -19.60 13.42
N LEU A 89 8.38 -19.38 12.15
CA LEU A 89 8.24 -20.43 11.14
C LEU A 89 9.58 -21.06 10.77
N GLU A 90 10.67 -20.32 10.86
CA GLU A 90 12.02 -20.86 10.65
C GLU A 90 12.37 -22.03 11.59
N MET A 91 11.84 -22.04 12.83
CA MET A 91 12.07 -23.15 13.77
C MET A 91 11.48 -24.48 13.28
N PHE A 92 10.53 -24.44 12.36
CA PHE A 92 9.77 -25.61 11.90
C PHE A 92 9.98 -25.92 10.42
N ILE A 93 10.31 -24.93 9.59
CA ILE A 93 10.25 -25.04 8.13
C ILE A 93 11.52 -24.50 7.47
N PRO A 94 12.29 -25.34 6.77
CA PRO A 94 13.56 -24.94 6.16
C PRO A 94 13.40 -23.94 5.01
N LEU A 95 12.21 -23.84 4.39
CA LEU A 95 11.90 -22.83 3.37
C LEU A 95 12.12 -21.39 3.89
N PHE A 96 11.96 -21.17 5.19
CA PHE A 96 12.14 -19.85 5.81
C PHE A 96 13.50 -19.68 6.49
N SER A 97 14.46 -20.58 6.23
CA SER A 97 15.81 -20.48 6.79
C SER A 97 16.47 -19.16 6.41
N GLY A 98 17.05 -18.46 7.39
CA GLY A 98 17.70 -17.18 7.16
C GLY A 98 17.61 -16.17 8.32
N GLY A 99 17.13 -16.60 9.49
CA GLY A 99 17.04 -15.77 10.67
C GLY A 99 15.91 -14.75 10.63
N PHE A 100 15.76 -14.06 11.76
CA PHE A 100 15.07 -12.77 11.80
C PHE A 100 15.87 -11.74 10.97
N ARG A 101 15.28 -11.29 9.86
CA ARG A 101 15.87 -10.29 8.96
C ARG A 101 15.78 -8.87 9.56
N PHE A 102 16.54 -8.63 10.64
CA PHE A 102 16.48 -7.40 11.42
C PHE A 102 16.65 -6.12 10.59
N SER A 103 17.57 -6.11 9.62
CA SER A 103 17.79 -4.94 8.75
C SER A 103 16.56 -4.59 7.92
N LEU A 104 15.88 -5.59 7.35
CA LEU A 104 14.65 -5.38 6.57
C LEU A 104 13.48 -4.99 7.48
N PHE A 105 13.36 -5.62 8.66
CA PHE A 105 12.38 -5.22 9.66
C PHE A 105 12.52 -3.73 10.04
N VAL A 106 13.75 -3.27 10.31
CA VAL A 106 14.02 -1.86 10.63
C VAL A 106 13.71 -0.97 9.44
N LEU A 107 14.12 -1.35 8.22
CA LEU A 107 13.83 -0.58 7.01
C LEU A 107 12.33 -0.36 6.82
N PHE A 108 11.52 -1.43 6.81
CA PHE A 108 10.08 -1.32 6.59
C PHE A 108 9.35 -0.65 7.76
N THR A 109 9.86 -0.80 8.98
CA THR A 109 9.37 -0.05 10.13
C THR A 109 9.64 1.45 9.96
N VAL A 110 10.83 1.84 9.51
CA VAL A 110 11.15 3.25 9.24
C VAL A 110 10.31 3.78 8.08
N LEU A 111 10.08 2.99 7.03
CA LEU A 111 9.20 3.36 5.90
C LEU A 111 7.72 3.52 6.29
N SER A 112 7.28 2.99 7.43
CA SER A 112 5.93 3.26 7.94
C SER A 112 5.71 4.74 8.32
N ILE A 113 6.79 5.47 8.67
CA ILE A 113 6.75 6.88 9.04
C ILE A 113 6.36 7.78 7.84
N PRO A 114 7.06 7.73 6.69
CA PRO A 114 6.64 8.49 5.52
C PRO A 114 5.26 8.07 5.01
N CYS A 115 4.85 6.80 5.16
CA CYS A 115 3.48 6.38 4.85
C CYS A 115 2.44 7.08 5.74
N ALA A 116 2.71 7.21 7.03
CA ALA A 116 1.86 7.93 7.96
C ALA A 116 1.73 9.42 7.61
N ILE A 117 2.84 10.05 7.25
CA ILE A 117 2.87 11.45 6.81
C ILE A 117 2.07 11.61 5.51
N ALA A 118 2.28 10.72 4.54
CA ALA A 118 1.54 10.71 3.28
C ALA A 118 0.03 10.54 3.53
N ALA A 119 -0.37 9.60 4.38
CA ALA A 119 -1.78 9.39 4.75
C ALA A 119 -2.40 10.61 5.45
N PHE A 120 -1.65 11.27 6.33
CA PHE A 120 -2.07 12.51 6.99
C PHE A 120 -2.33 13.63 5.97
N ILE A 121 -1.45 13.78 4.98
CA ILE A 121 -1.57 14.79 3.91
C ILE A 121 -2.71 14.43 2.96
N LEU A 122 -2.80 13.17 2.52
CA LEU A 122 -3.81 12.68 1.59
C LEU A 122 -5.21 12.91 2.14
N TYR A 123 -5.42 12.84 3.46
CA TYR A 123 -6.71 13.14 4.08
C TYR A 123 -7.28 14.52 3.70
N TYR A 124 -6.44 15.48 3.35
CA TYR A 124 -6.90 16.80 2.89
C TYR A 124 -7.64 16.78 1.55
N TRP A 125 -7.70 15.65 0.84
CA TRP A 125 -8.57 15.42 -0.32
C TRP A 125 -10.08 15.48 0.02
N ASN A 126 -10.46 15.60 1.30
CA ASN A 126 -11.85 15.76 1.70
C ASN A 126 -12.23 17.25 1.77
N LYS A 127 -11.26 18.17 1.61
CA LYS A 127 -11.53 19.61 1.57
C LYS A 127 -12.02 20.02 0.18
N ASP A 128 -13.00 20.92 0.13
CA ASP A 128 -13.59 21.45 -1.11
C ASP A 128 -12.70 22.47 -1.85
N CYS A 129 -11.42 22.17 -2.00
CA CYS A 129 -10.45 23.01 -2.72
C CYS A 129 -10.05 22.37 -4.05
N VAL A 130 -9.47 23.16 -4.96
CA VAL A 130 -8.95 22.64 -6.24
C VAL A 130 -7.83 21.61 -6.02
N PHE A 131 -7.01 21.81 -4.97
CA PHE A 131 -5.94 20.92 -4.53
C PHE A 131 -6.40 19.48 -4.24
N ASN A 132 -7.69 19.31 -3.92
CA ASN A 132 -8.30 18.00 -3.78
C ASN A 132 -8.07 17.10 -5.01
N SER A 133 -8.23 17.67 -6.20
CA SER A 133 -8.05 16.94 -7.46
C SER A 133 -6.61 16.45 -7.63
N ILE A 134 -5.62 17.13 -7.04
CA ILE A 134 -4.22 16.70 -7.06
C ILE A 134 -4.01 15.54 -6.08
N LEU A 135 -4.54 15.66 -4.86
CA LEU A 135 -4.39 14.64 -3.82
C LEU A 135 -5.05 13.30 -4.19
N TYR A 136 -6.22 13.32 -4.83
CA TYR A 136 -6.84 12.10 -5.36
C TYR A 136 -6.03 11.47 -6.50
N ALA A 137 -5.29 12.27 -7.27
CA ALA A 137 -4.52 11.76 -8.39
C ALA A 137 -3.24 11.03 -7.95
N LEU A 138 -2.63 11.44 -6.83
CA LEU A 138 -1.37 10.86 -6.32
C LEU A 138 -1.41 9.32 -6.16
N PRO A 139 -2.35 8.71 -5.41
CA PRO A 139 -2.36 7.25 -5.25
C PRO A 139 -2.67 6.52 -6.56
N VAL A 140 -3.53 7.08 -7.42
CA VAL A 140 -3.86 6.47 -8.71
C VAL A 140 -2.65 6.55 -9.67
N GLY A 141 -1.95 7.67 -9.69
CA GLY A 141 -0.75 7.84 -10.51
C GLY A 141 0.39 6.93 -10.08
N ALA A 142 0.58 6.75 -8.77
CA ALA A 142 1.55 5.79 -8.25
C ALA A 142 1.24 4.35 -8.68
N LEU A 143 -0.03 3.92 -8.61
CA LEU A 143 -0.46 2.60 -9.08
C LEU A 143 -0.30 2.41 -10.60
N ILE A 144 -0.57 3.46 -11.39
CA ILE A 144 -0.34 3.42 -12.84
C ILE A 144 1.15 3.28 -13.14
N ALA A 145 2.02 4.03 -12.45
CA ALA A 145 3.46 3.95 -12.63
C ALA A 145 3.98 2.54 -12.33
N GLU A 146 3.55 1.96 -11.21
CA GLU A 146 3.93 0.61 -10.82
C GLU A 146 3.38 -0.44 -11.78
N THR A 147 2.13 -0.30 -12.22
CA THR A 147 1.54 -1.18 -13.25
C THR A 147 2.38 -1.20 -14.53
N ILE A 148 2.85 -0.03 -14.99
CA ILE A 148 3.70 0.05 -16.20
C ILE A 148 5.03 -0.65 -15.97
N ALA A 149 5.67 -0.41 -14.83
CA ALA A 149 6.96 -1.01 -14.52
C ALA A 149 6.89 -2.54 -14.42
N ILE A 150 5.91 -3.06 -13.69
CA ILE A 150 5.68 -4.51 -13.54
C ILE A 150 5.27 -5.12 -14.87
N PHE A 151 4.50 -4.41 -15.70
CA PHE A 151 4.15 -4.92 -17.02
C PHE A 151 5.38 -5.15 -17.90
N ILE A 152 6.35 -4.22 -17.88
CA ILE A 152 7.63 -4.38 -18.59
C ILE A 152 8.42 -5.57 -18.02
N TYR A 153 8.48 -5.69 -16.69
CA TYR A 153 9.14 -6.80 -16.01
C TYR A 153 8.48 -8.15 -16.36
N PHE A 154 7.16 -8.20 -16.33
CA PHE A 154 6.34 -9.37 -16.67
C PHE A 154 6.57 -9.83 -18.12
N GLN A 155 6.69 -8.90 -19.08
CA GLN A 155 6.99 -9.27 -20.47
C GLN A 155 8.36 -9.94 -20.60
N THR A 156 9.31 -9.57 -19.75
CA THR A 156 10.69 -10.06 -19.84
C THR A 156 10.88 -11.38 -19.07
N HIS A 157 10.19 -11.57 -17.95
CA HIS A 157 10.46 -12.68 -17.01
C HIS A 157 9.25 -13.59 -16.77
N HIS A 158 8.06 -13.24 -17.26
CA HIS A 158 6.82 -14.02 -17.12
C HIS A 158 6.42 -14.37 -15.66
N THR A 159 6.85 -13.56 -14.71
CA THR A 159 6.53 -13.67 -13.27
C THR A 159 5.79 -12.42 -12.77
N PHE A 160 5.12 -12.51 -11.60
CA PHE A 160 4.37 -11.42 -10.96
C PHE A 160 3.02 -11.03 -11.57
N LEU A 161 2.29 -11.98 -12.18
CA LEU A 161 0.95 -11.72 -12.73
C LEU A 161 -0.04 -11.22 -11.66
N PHE A 162 0.03 -11.78 -10.45
CA PHE A 162 -0.87 -11.39 -9.36
C PHE A 162 -0.71 -9.91 -9.00
N GLN A 163 0.53 -9.43 -8.86
CA GLN A 163 0.81 -8.04 -8.55
C GLN A 163 0.30 -7.12 -9.66
N LEU A 164 0.57 -7.46 -10.92
CA LEU A 164 0.08 -6.69 -12.07
C LEU A 164 -1.46 -6.58 -12.06
N LEU A 165 -2.17 -7.68 -11.81
CA LEU A 165 -3.64 -7.68 -11.73
C LEU A 165 -4.14 -6.84 -10.56
N MET A 166 -3.50 -6.96 -9.39
CA MET A 166 -3.84 -6.22 -8.18
C MET A 166 -3.69 -4.70 -8.38
N ASP A 167 -2.60 -4.26 -9.03
CA ASP A 167 -2.34 -2.85 -9.31
C ASP A 167 -3.30 -2.30 -10.38
N ILE A 168 -3.59 -3.07 -11.45
CA ILE A 168 -4.58 -2.70 -12.46
C ILE A 168 -5.96 -2.53 -11.82
N VAL A 169 -6.40 -3.51 -11.02
CA VAL A 169 -7.71 -3.46 -10.35
C VAL A 169 -7.75 -2.28 -9.37
N GLY A 170 -6.70 -2.08 -8.57
CA GLY A 170 -6.57 -0.95 -7.65
C GLY A 170 -6.66 0.40 -8.37
N ALA A 171 -5.90 0.56 -9.45
CA ALA A 171 -5.89 1.78 -10.26
C ALA A 171 -7.27 2.06 -10.86
N VAL A 172 -7.93 1.06 -11.47
CA VAL A 172 -9.25 1.22 -12.08
C VAL A 172 -10.31 1.57 -11.03
N VAL A 173 -10.35 0.84 -9.92
CA VAL A 173 -11.34 1.08 -8.85
C VAL A 173 -11.18 2.48 -8.27
N PHE A 174 -9.97 2.90 -7.92
CA PHE A 174 -9.74 4.24 -7.39
C PHE A 174 -9.96 5.33 -8.41
N LEU A 175 -9.58 5.11 -9.68
CA LEU A 175 -9.84 6.07 -10.75
C LEU A 175 -11.35 6.32 -10.90
N LEU A 176 -12.16 5.27 -10.97
CA LEU A 176 -13.62 5.38 -11.06
C LEU A 176 -14.23 6.03 -9.80
N MET A 177 -13.76 5.64 -8.62
CA MET A 177 -14.28 6.15 -7.36
C MET A 177 -13.94 7.64 -7.16
N PHE A 178 -12.73 8.07 -7.52
CA PHE A 178 -12.28 9.45 -7.37
C PHE A 178 -12.80 10.35 -8.48
N TRP A 179 -13.06 9.83 -9.68
CA TRP A 179 -13.63 10.60 -10.79
C TRP A 179 -14.92 11.33 -10.42
N ASN A 180 -15.74 10.71 -9.58
CA ASN A 180 -17.00 11.30 -9.10
C ASN A 180 -16.84 12.23 -7.89
N ARG A 181 -15.66 12.26 -7.27
CA ARG A 181 -15.36 13.06 -6.05
C ARG A 181 -14.45 14.26 -6.31
N VAL A 182 -13.80 14.32 -7.47
CA VAL A 182 -12.90 15.42 -7.82
C VAL A 182 -13.67 16.68 -8.19
N LYS A 183 -13.18 17.81 -7.69
CA LYS A 183 -13.77 19.13 -7.99
C LYS A 183 -13.49 19.57 -9.43
N SER A 184 -12.28 19.30 -9.95
CA SER A 184 -11.89 19.64 -11.32
C SER A 184 -11.30 18.43 -12.02
N ARG A 185 -12.07 17.87 -12.96
CA ARG A 185 -11.64 16.73 -13.78
C ARG A 185 -10.41 17.04 -14.63
N LYS A 186 -10.30 18.28 -15.14
CA LYS A 186 -9.14 18.71 -15.94
C LYS A 186 -7.85 18.66 -15.12
N ILE A 187 -7.89 19.20 -13.89
CA ILE A 187 -6.72 19.23 -13.00
C ILE A 187 -6.40 17.82 -12.50
N TYR A 188 -7.41 16.99 -12.22
CA TYR A 188 -7.22 15.59 -11.88
C TYR A 188 -6.43 14.83 -12.96
N ILE A 189 -6.82 14.94 -14.25
CA ILE A 189 -6.10 14.27 -15.35
C ILE A 189 -4.66 14.78 -15.48
N ILE A 190 -4.45 16.10 -15.42
CA ILE A 190 -3.10 16.68 -15.52
C ILE A 190 -2.23 16.18 -14.35
N ALA A 191 -2.76 16.23 -13.12
CA ALA A 191 -2.06 15.74 -11.94
C ALA A 191 -1.80 14.23 -12.00
N LEU A 192 -2.72 13.46 -12.57
CA LEU A 192 -2.56 12.01 -12.76
C LEU A 192 -1.40 11.69 -13.69
N ILE A 193 -1.29 12.39 -14.83
CA ILE A 193 -0.19 12.21 -15.77
C ILE A 193 1.15 12.60 -15.11
N ILE A 194 1.20 13.77 -14.48
CA ILE A 194 2.42 14.27 -13.83
C ILE A 194 2.86 13.33 -12.70
N SER A 195 1.93 12.90 -11.85
CA SER A 195 2.24 11.99 -10.74
C SER A 195 2.71 10.62 -11.24
N SER A 196 2.04 10.05 -12.25
CA SER A 196 2.46 8.78 -12.85
C SER A 196 3.89 8.85 -13.40
N LEU A 197 4.22 9.92 -14.12
CA LEU A 197 5.59 10.14 -14.63
C LEU A 197 6.60 10.32 -13.49
N ALA A 198 6.27 11.14 -12.49
CA ALA A 198 7.16 11.38 -11.36
C ALA A 198 7.45 10.09 -10.59
N PHE A 199 6.43 9.30 -10.26
CA PHE A 199 6.62 8.01 -9.59
C PHE A 199 7.44 7.05 -10.44
N TYR A 200 7.17 6.98 -11.75
CA TYR A 200 7.91 6.12 -12.67
C TYR A 200 9.42 6.41 -12.72
N PHE A 201 9.84 7.67 -12.66
CA PHE A 201 11.27 8.03 -12.71
C PHE A 201 11.95 8.04 -11.34
N ILE A 202 11.21 8.23 -10.25
CA ILE A 202 11.78 8.35 -8.90
C ILE A 202 12.01 6.97 -8.27
N PHE A 203 11.11 6.01 -8.52
CA PHE A 203 11.19 4.70 -7.89
C PHE A 203 12.09 3.75 -8.68
N PRO A 204 13.03 3.05 -8.01
CA PRO A 204 13.76 1.94 -8.60
C PRO A 204 12.83 0.72 -8.62
N TRP A 205 12.25 0.44 -9.79
CA TRP A 205 11.36 -0.69 -10.04
C TRP A 205 12.09 -2.02 -10.15
#